data_AF-A0A496BEE8-F1
#
_entry.id   AF-A0A496BEE8-F1
#
_cell.length_a   1.000
_cell.length_b   1.000
_cell.length_c   1.000
_cell.angle_alpha   90.00
_cell.angle_beta   90.00
_cell.angle_gamma   90.00
#
_symmetry.space_group_name_H-M   'P 1'
#
loop_
_entity.id
_entity.type
_entity.pdbx_description
1 polymer ?
#
loop_
_entity_poly.entity_id
_entity_poly.type
_entity_poly.pdbx_seq_one_letter_code
_entity_poly.pdbx_strand_id
1 'polypeptide(L)'
;MIGELKNTGAGNLFMNFGEPDIELHRQDDGSLVVKLLGVDVFDARQGLVRSDDPGEIACWFIDTDYNDEAFFVRHAYFTGADEPYRKLKQALKAEIDEATWERLYRTESLPFARPDGGKIAVKVINHYGDEVLKVYEV
;
A
#
# COMPACT_ATOMS: atom_id res chain seq x y z
N MET A 1 26.47 17.10 27.85
CA MET A 1 25.10 17.43 28.29
C MET A 1 24.14 16.78 27.31
N ILE A 2 23.67 15.59 27.64
CA ILE A 2 22.59 14.88 26.92
C ILE A 2 21.30 15.40 27.56
N GLY A 3 20.73 16.47 27.02
CA GLY A 3 19.63 17.19 27.69
C GLY A 3 18.71 17.99 26.79
N GLU A 4 18.79 17.84 25.47
CA GLU A 4 17.98 18.64 24.52
C GLU A 4 17.11 17.78 23.59
N LEU A 5 16.65 16.62 24.06
CA LEU A 5 15.53 15.93 23.42
C LEU A 5 14.35 15.96 24.39
N LYS A 6 13.29 16.69 24.02
CA LYS A 6 11.98 16.57 24.68
C LYS A 6 11.52 15.13 24.54
N ASN A 7 11.58 14.36 25.62
CA ASN A 7 10.91 13.07 25.67
C ASN A 7 9.41 13.32 25.78
N THR A 8 8.71 13.34 24.65
CA THR A 8 7.25 13.48 24.56
C THR A 8 6.51 12.17 24.82
N GLY A 9 7.20 11.08 25.21
CA GLY A 9 6.61 9.73 25.24
C GLY A 9 6.24 9.20 23.85
N ALA A 10 6.52 9.97 22.78
CA ALA A 10 6.24 9.66 21.38
C ALA A 10 7.51 9.25 20.60
N GLY A 11 8.63 9.03 21.29
CA GLY A 11 9.84 8.46 20.71
C GLY A 11 9.68 6.96 20.55
N ASN A 12 8.80 6.54 19.65
CA ASN A 12 8.49 5.14 19.45
C ASN A 12 8.84 4.74 18.04
N LEU A 13 10.04 4.18 17.90
CA LEU A 13 10.39 3.27 16.82
C LEU A 13 9.59 1.97 17.07
N PHE A 14 8.26 2.01 16.95
CA PHE A 14 7.46 0.80 16.99
C PHE A 14 7.25 0.35 15.55
N MET A 15 7.80 -0.82 15.25
CA MET A 15 7.44 -1.57 14.07
C MET A 15 5.97 -1.93 14.23
N ASN A 16 5.10 -1.25 13.48
CA ASN A 16 3.68 -1.59 13.46
C ASN A 16 3.53 -2.89 12.69
N PHE A 17 3.00 -3.91 13.36
CA PHE A 17 2.70 -5.20 12.75
C PHE A 17 1.32 -5.11 12.13
N GLY A 18 1.21 -5.58 10.91
CA GLY A 18 -0.05 -5.57 10.20
C GLY A 18 0.03 -6.30 8.89
N GLU A 19 -1.12 -6.56 8.30
CA GLU A 19 -1.22 -7.20 7.01
C GLU A 19 -2.26 -6.49 6.13
N PRO A 20 -1.95 -6.28 4.85
CA PRO A 20 -2.98 -5.96 3.87
C PRO A 20 -4.04 -7.07 3.84
N ASP A 21 -5.31 -6.68 3.79
CA ASP A 21 -6.41 -7.59 3.50
C ASP A 21 -6.78 -7.45 2.02
N ILE A 22 -6.78 -8.56 1.29
CA ILE A 22 -7.03 -8.58 -0.15
C ILE A 22 -7.91 -9.75 -0.58
N GLU A 23 -8.60 -9.55 -1.70
CA GLU A 23 -9.18 -10.62 -2.52
C GLU A 23 -8.34 -10.79 -3.78
N LEU A 24 -8.06 -12.05 -4.14
CA LEU A 24 -7.41 -12.40 -5.41
C LEU A 24 -8.43 -13.03 -6.34
N HIS A 25 -8.65 -12.40 -7.50
CA HIS A 25 -9.57 -12.87 -8.53
C HIS A 25 -8.79 -13.36 -9.74
N ARG A 26 -9.11 -14.57 -10.20
CA ARG A 26 -8.60 -15.10 -11.47
C ARG A 26 -9.61 -14.83 -12.57
N GLN A 27 -9.14 -14.23 -13.65
CA GLN A 27 -9.94 -13.94 -14.85
C GLN A 27 -9.98 -15.15 -15.79
N ASP A 28 -10.94 -15.15 -16.71
CA ASP A 28 -11.13 -16.25 -17.69
C ASP A 28 -9.92 -16.45 -18.61
N ASP A 29 -9.17 -15.38 -18.89
CA ASP A 29 -7.93 -15.41 -19.68
C ASP A 29 -6.70 -15.87 -18.90
N GLY A 30 -6.86 -16.18 -17.61
CA GLY A 30 -5.81 -16.62 -16.71
C GLY A 30 -5.02 -15.51 -16.03
N SER A 31 -5.34 -14.23 -16.31
CA SER A 31 -4.79 -13.09 -15.57
C SER A 31 -5.34 -13.00 -14.14
N LEU A 32 -4.65 -12.24 -13.30
CA LEU A 32 -4.99 -12.01 -11.90
C LEU A 32 -5.38 -10.55 -11.69
N VAL A 33 -6.35 -10.34 -10.81
CA VAL A 33 -6.75 -9.03 -10.29
C VAL A 33 -6.73 -9.10 -8.77
N VAL A 34 -6.09 -8.11 -8.15
CA VAL A 34 -6.05 -7.96 -6.69
C VAL A 34 -7.01 -6.85 -6.29
N LYS A 35 -7.87 -7.11 -5.31
CA LYS A 35 -8.74 -6.12 -4.71
C LYS A 35 -8.37 -5.92 -3.25
N LEU A 36 -8.01 -4.70 -2.89
CA LEU A 36 -7.71 -4.27 -1.54
C LEU A 36 -9.00 -4.10 -0.74
N LEU A 37 -9.10 -4.82 0.37
CA LEU A 37 -10.22 -4.72 1.32
C LEU A 37 -9.91 -3.77 2.47
N GLY A 38 -8.63 -3.58 2.79
CA GLY A 38 -8.19 -2.72 3.89
C GLY A 38 -6.81 -3.10 4.39
N VAL A 39 -6.49 -2.67 5.60
CA VAL A 39 -5.27 -3.06 6.30
C VAL A 39 -5.52 -3.20 7.79
N ASP A 40 -5.07 -4.31 8.36
CA ASP A 40 -5.07 -4.51 9.80
C ASP A 40 -3.73 -4.06 10.37
N VAL A 41 -3.76 -3.14 11.33
CA VAL A 41 -2.56 -2.60 12.01
C VAL A 41 -2.71 -2.77 13.52
N PHE A 42 -1.70 -3.36 14.16
CA PHE A 42 -1.64 -3.49 15.61
C PHE A 42 -1.15 -2.18 16.25
N ASP A 43 -2.02 -1.51 17.01
CA ASP A 43 -1.66 -0.36 17.83
C ASP A 43 -1.05 -0.84 19.16
N ALA A 44 0.29 -0.82 19.25
CA ALA A 44 1.02 -1.23 20.44
C ALA A 44 0.76 -0.36 21.68
N ARG A 45 0.23 0.86 21.53
CA ARG A 45 -0.11 1.74 22.66
C ARG A 45 -1.41 1.31 23.33
N GLN A 46 -2.37 0.86 22.51
CA GLN A 46 -3.68 0.40 22.98
C GLN A 46 -3.72 -1.12 23.21
N GLY A 47 -2.80 -1.87 22.60
CA GLY A 47 -2.81 -3.33 22.59
C GLY A 47 -3.95 -3.92 21.76
N LEU A 48 -4.43 -3.18 20.75
CA LEU A 48 -5.59 -3.54 19.94
C LEU A 48 -5.23 -3.57 18.45
N VAL A 49 -5.91 -4.42 17.69
CA VAL A 49 -5.87 -4.40 16.22
C VAL A 49 -6.88 -3.38 15.73
N ARG A 50 -6.42 -2.46 14.87
CA ARG A 50 -7.26 -1.52 14.14
C ARG A 50 -7.32 -1.98 12.69
N SER A 51 -8.54 -2.20 12.19
CA SER A 51 -8.79 -2.45 10.78
C SER A 51 -9.12 -1.13 10.10
N ASP A 52 -8.28 -0.70 9.18
CA ASP A 52 -8.50 0.49 8.37
C ASP A 52 -9.19 0.08 7.06
N ASP A 53 -10.26 0.78 6.70
CA ASP A 53 -10.90 0.62 5.40
C ASP A 53 -10.03 1.23 4.28
N PRO A 54 -10.28 0.90 3.00
CA PRO A 54 -9.43 1.40 1.93
C PRO A 54 -9.38 2.93 1.83
N GLY A 55 -10.40 3.66 2.30
CA GLY A 55 -10.42 5.11 2.29
C GLY A 55 -9.37 5.76 3.21
N GLU A 56 -8.91 5.03 4.23
CA GLU A 56 -7.88 5.47 5.18
C GLU A 56 -6.44 5.10 4.74
N ILE A 57 -6.33 4.47 3.57
CA ILE A 57 -5.06 4.10 2.96
C ILE A 57 -4.56 5.26 2.08
N ALA A 58 -3.28 5.62 2.23
CA ALA A 58 -2.67 6.65 1.39
C ALA A 58 -2.36 6.07 0.00
N CYS A 59 -1.68 4.92 -0.01
CA CYS A 59 -1.34 4.20 -1.23
C CYS A 59 -1.11 2.71 -0.96
N TRP A 60 -1.19 1.93 -2.03
CA TRP A 60 -0.85 0.52 -2.03
C TRP A 60 -0.14 0.13 -3.31
N PHE A 61 0.71 -0.88 -3.21
CA PHE A 61 1.61 -1.32 -4.27
C PHE A 61 1.56 -2.84 -4.40
N ILE A 62 1.75 -3.30 -5.63
CA ILE A 62 1.88 -4.73 -5.92
C ILE A 62 3.21 -4.98 -6.59
N ASP A 63 3.95 -5.92 -6.02
CA ASP A 63 4.97 -6.66 -6.73
C ASP A 63 4.32 -7.91 -7.32
N THR A 64 4.11 -7.91 -8.63
CA THR A 64 3.42 -9.00 -9.35
C THR A 64 4.32 -10.21 -9.63
N ASP A 65 5.59 -10.17 -9.25
CA ASP A 65 6.59 -11.22 -9.51
C ASP A 65 7.67 -11.15 -8.43
N TYR A 66 7.24 -11.45 -7.20
CA TYR A 66 8.06 -11.29 -6.00
C TYR A 66 8.97 -12.51 -5.80
N ASN A 67 10.26 -12.26 -5.58
CA ASN A 67 11.30 -13.29 -5.53
C ASN A 67 11.85 -13.58 -4.11
N ASP A 68 11.17 -13.10 -3.06
CA ASP A 68 11.62 -13.17 -1.65
C ASP A 68 12.88 -12.34 -1.30
N GLU A 69 13.48 -11.61 -2.25
CA GLU A 69 14.70 -10.83 -2.00
C GLU A 69 14.44 -9.33 -1.87
N ALA A 70 13.68 -8.77 -2.82
CA ALA A 70 13.43 -7.33 -2.88
C ALA A 70 12.03 -7.04 -3.41
N PHE A 71 11.39 -6.03 -2.84
CA PHE A 71 10.09 -5.56 -3.30
C PHE A 71 10.27 -4.53 -4.41
N PHE A 72 9.71 -4.80 -5.58
CA PHE A 72 9.66 -3.85 -6.68
C PHE A 72 8.23 -3.37 -6.91
N VAL A 73 8.04 -2.06 -6.90
CA VAL A 73 6.75 -1.44 -7.24
C VAL A 73 6.51 -1.65 -8.74
N ARG A 74 5.73 -2.67 -9.09
CA ARG A 74 5.30 -2.94 -10.47
C ARG A 74 3.94 -2.30 -10.74
N HIS A 75 3.04 -2.33 -9.77
CA HIS A 75 1.77 -1.59 -9.79
C HIS A 75 1.69 -0.65 -8.58
N ALA A 76 1.05 0.51 -8.76
CA ALA A 76 0.87 1.53 -7.73
C ALA A 76 -0.53 2.13 -7.81
N TYR A 77 -1.16 2.30 -6.66
CA TYR A 77 -2.53 2.77 -6.54
C TYR A 77 -2.70 3.64 -5.29
N PHE A 78 -3.73 4.48 -5.31
CA PHE A 78 -4.07 5.43 -4.25
C PHE A 78 -5.55 5.30 -3.92
N THR A 79 -5.92 5.57 -2.67
CA THR A 79 -7.31 5.45 -2.22
C THR A 79 -7.77 6.66 -1.40
N GLY A 80 -6.85 7.51 -0.93
CA GLY A 80 -7.14 8.70 -0.12
C GLY A 80 -7.70 9.93 -0.85
N ALA A 81 -8.41 10.76 -0.08
CA ALA A 81 -9.38 11.78 -0.50
C ALA A 81 -8.84 13.21 -0.81
N ASP A 82 -7.52 13.41 -0.87
CA ASP A 82 -6.93 14.74 -0.68
C ASP A 82 -6.30 15.36 -1.94
N GLU A 83 -6.87 15.04 -3.11
CA GLU A 83 -6.36 15.40 -4.44
C GLU A 83 -4.82 15.27 -4.59
N PRO A 84 -4.19 14.10 -4.29
CA PRO A 84 -2.75 13.93 -4.43
C PRO A 84 -2.21 14.38 -5.80
N TYR A 85 -3.03 14.25 -6.85
CA TYR A 85 -2.81 14.78 -8.20
C TYR A 85 -2.34 16.23 -8.22
N ARG A 86 -3.07 17.14 -7.54
CA ARG A 86 -2.79 18.58 -7.60
C ARG A 86 -1.45 18.91 -6.94
N LYS A 87 -1.16 18.27 -5.81
CA LYS A 87 0.11 18.43 -5.08
C LYS A 87 1.27 17.82 -5.87
N LEU A 88 1.09 16.66 -6.48
CA LEU A 88 2.13 15.96 -7.25
C LEU A 88 2.42 16.64 -8.59
N LYS A 89 1.40 17.06 -9.36
CA LYS A 89 1.55 17.83 -10.60
C LYS A 89 2.32 19.12 -10.36
N GLN A 90 2.01 19.83 -9.26
CA GLN A 90 2.77 21.02 -8.85
C GLN A 90 4.23 20.70 -8.50
N ALA A 91 4.48 19.57 -7.82
CA ALA A 91 5.84 19.15 -7.45
C ALA A 91 6.68 18.71 -8.65
N LEU A 92 6.12 17.90 -9.56
CA LEU A 92 6.81 17.33 -10.71
C LEU A 92 6.98 18.32 -11.88
N LYS A 93 6.22 19.43 -11.89
CA LYS A 93 6.23 20.43 -12.98
C LYS A 93 6.07 19.82 -14.38
N ALA A 94 5.35 18.70 -14.47
CA ALA A 94 5.16 17.94 -15.70
C ALA A 94 3.69 17.91 -16.10
N GLU A 95 3.42 17.80 -17.39
CA GLU A 95 2.09 17.43 -17.90
C GLU A 95 1.89 15.94 -17.67
N ILE A 96 1.11 15.60 -16.65
CA ILE A 96 0.66 14.24 -16.37
C ILE A 96 -0.70 14.08 -17.05
N ASP A 97 -0.86 13.02 -17.84
CA ASP A 97 -2.16 12.64 -18.43
C ASP A 97 -3.16 12.32 -17.31
N GLU A 98 -4.20 13.14 -17.23
CA GLU A 98 -5.24 13.08 -16.21
C GLU A 98 -6.00 11.75 -16.24
N ALA A 99 -6.24 11.19 -17.43
CA ALA A 99 -6.93 9.91 -17.59
C ALA A 99 -6.07 8.72 -17.13
N THR A 100 -4.75 8.82 -17.29
CA THR A 100 -3.81 7.82 -16.76
C THR A 100 -3.72 7.88 -15.23
N TRP A 101 -3.92 9.07 -14.64
CA TRP A 101 -3.88 9.28 -13.20
C TRP A 101 -5.17 8.85 -12.48
N GLU A 102 -6.35 9.07 -13.08
CA GLU A 102 -7.62 8.54 -12.58
C GLU A 102 -7.59 7.01 -12.42
N ARG A 103 -6.85 6.32 -13.30
CA ARG A 103 -6.63 4.87 -13.20
C ARG A 103 -5.81 4.45 -11.98
N LEU A 104 -5.17 5.36 -11.26
CA LEU A 104 -4.44 5.03 -10.05
C LEU A 104 -5.31 5.12 -8.80
N TYR A 105 -6.45 5.84 -8.85
CA TYR A 105 -7.40 5.92 -7.73
C TYR A 105 -8.36 4.73 -7.74
N ARG A 106 -7.92 3.62 -7.16
CA ARG A 106 -8.70 2.40 -7.15
C ARG A 106 -8.22 1.44 -6.08
N THR A 107 -9.17 0.67 -5.58
CA THR A 107 -8.94 -0.45 -4.66
C THR A 107 -8.77 -1.77 -5.41
N GLU A 108 -8.97 -1.80 -6.72
CA GLU A 108 -8.82 -2.98 -7.56
C GLU A 108 -7.72 -2.77 -8.59
N SER A 109 -6.82 -3.73 -8.75
CA SER A 109 -5.70 -3.61 -9.67
C SER A 109 -6.15 -3.67 -11.13
N LEU A 110 -5.29 -3.22 -12.03
CA LEU A 110 -5.37 -3.67 -13.42
C LEU A 110 -5.01 -5.16 -13.48
N PRO A 111 -5.57 -5.93 -14.43
CA PRO A 111 -5.19 -7.32 -14.62
C PRO A 111 -3.69 -7.46 -14.93
N PHE A 112 -3.06 -8.49 -14.38
CA PHE A 112 -1.66 -8.82 -14.66
C PHE A 112 -1.48 -10.34 -14.83
N ALA A 113 -0.43 -10.75 -15.54
CA ALA A 113 -0.14 -12.15 -15.75
C ALA A 113 0.24 -12.83 -14.43
N ARG A 114 -0.16 -14.10 -14.25
CA ARG A 114 0.32 -14.90 -13.12
C ARG A 114 1.84 -15.05 -13.19
N PRO A 115 2.60 -14.74 -12.13
CA PRO A 115 4.05 -14.88 -12.13
C PRO A 115 4.48 -16.35 -12.19
N ASP A 116 5.58 -16.62 -12.89
CA ASP A 116 6.18 -17.96 -12.95
C ASP A 116 6.64 -18.44 -11.57
N GLY A 117 7.08 -17.52 -10.71
CA GLY A 117 7.46 -17.80 -9.32
C GLY A 117 6.28 -18.09 -8.38
N GLY A 118 5.03 -17.90 -8.85
CA GLY A 118 3.82 -18.20 -8.07
C GLY A 118 3.61 -17.31 -6.84
N LYS A 119 4.29 -16.17 -6.76
CA LYS A 119 4.22 -15.26 -5.62
C LYS A 119 4.03 -13.82 -6.05
N ILE A 120 3.16 -13.12 -5.32
CA ILE A 120 3.05 -11.67 -5.35
C ILE A 120 3.29 -11.11 -3.95
N ALA A 121 3.68 -9.86 -3.86
CA ALA A 121 3.68 -9.12 -2.60
C ALA A 121 2.79 -7.89 -2.71
N VAL A 122 1.99 -7.63 -1.69
CA VAL A 122 1.20 -6.40 -1.57
C VAL A 122 1.75 -5.60 -0.42
N LYS A 123 1.97 -4.31 -0.66
CA LYS A 123 2.42 -3.34 0.33
C LYS A 123 1.39 -2.23 0.47
N VAL A 124 1.05 -1.88 1.69
CA VAL A 124 0.10 -0.80 2.00
C VAL A 124 0.80 0.23 2.86
N ILE A 125 0.54 1.51 2.58
CA ILE A 125 0.95 2.64 3.41
C ILE A 125 -0.29 3.45 3.79
N ASN A 126 -0.58 3.56 5.09
CA ASN A 126 -1.69 4.35 5.59
C ASN A 126 -1.33 5.86 5.70
N HIS A 127 -2.31 6.71 6.04
CA HIS A 127 -2.07 8.15 6.21
C HIS A 127 -1.12 8.53 7.36
N TYR A 128 -0.88 7.62 8.29
CA TYR A 128 0.06 7.81 9.40
C TYR A 128 1.51 7.49 9.00
N GLY A 129 1.71 6.95 7.79
CA GLY A 129 3.02 6.52 7.29
C GLY A 129 3.40 5.11 7.76
N ASP A 130 2.47 4.35 8.32
CA ASP A 130 2.69 2.95 8.65
C ASP A 130 2.74 2.13 7.37
N GLU A 131 3.81 1.35 7.21
CA GLU A 131 4.01 0.47 6.08
C GLU A 131 3.88 -0.98 6.52
N VAL A 132 3.06 -1.75 5.80
CA VAL A 132 2.96 -3.20 5.98
C VAL A 132 3.05 -3.90 4.64
N LEU A 133 3.62 -5.11 4.65
CA LEU A 133 3.81 -5.93 3.45
C LEU A 133 3.41 -7.37 3.76
N LYS A 134 2.67 -7.99 2.85
CA LYS A 134 2.34 -9.41 2.89
C LYS A 134 2.59 -10.07 1.54
N VAL A 135 3.11 -11.29 1.58
CA VAL A 135 3.36 -12.13 0.41
C VAL A 135 2.19 -13.10 0.27
N TYR A 136 1.74 -13.31 -0.97
CA TYR A 136 0.65 -14.22 -1.30
C TYR A 136 1.11 -15.21 -2.37
N GLU A 137 0.78 -16.47 -2.18
CA GLU A 137 0.94 -17.51 -3.20
C GLU A 137 -0.25 -17.46 -4.15
N VAL A 138 0.01 -17.54 -5.47
CA VAL A 138 -0.99 -17.33 -6.54
C VAL A 138 -0.96 -18.41 -7.60
#